data_AF-A0A2E0JGC7-F1
#
_entry.id   AF-A0A2E0JGC7-F1
#
_cell.length_a   1.000
_cell.length_b   1.000
_cell.length_c   1.000
_cell.angle_alpha   90.00
_cell.angle_beta   90.00
_cell.angle_gamma   90.00
#
_symmetry.space_group_name_H-M   'P 1'
#
loop_
_entity.id
_entity.type
_entity.pdbx_description
1 polymer ?
#
loop_
_entity_poly.entity_id
_entity_poly.type
_entity_poly.pdbx_seq_one_letter_code
_entity_poly.pdbx_strand_id
1 'polypeptide(L)'
;MNKIARIGAIALGVLGVLSLFFVFVTGDDEIKMAASMGQFGVITPIILVSQLTLLIAVVVTLTYSFKGLMADKAQLKSSMISFGLFLGVFIIAFLLSKGVETPMRDGKVLSALGSKLVGTGIRVFYILSIIAVGLMVLSGRIRSLKK
;
A
#
# COMPACT_ATOMS: atom_id res chain seq x y z
N MET A 1 -8.73 -7.86 21.32
CA MET A 1 -8.03 -8.87 20.51
C MET A 1 -8.70 -10.22 20.72
N ASN A 2 -9.32 -10.78 19.69
CA ASN A 2 -9.87 -12.13 19.79
C ASN A 2 -8.72 -13.11 20.10
N LYS A 3 -8.91 -14.04 21.05
CA LYS A 3 -7.88 -15.02 21.46
C LYS A 3 -7.26 -15.75 20.25
N ILE A 4 -8.07 -16.00 19.22
CA ILE A 4 -7.71 -16.64 17.95
C ILE A 4 -6.64 -15.84 17.18
N ALA A 5 -6.80 -14.52 17.03
CA ALA A 5 -5.83 -13.69 16.29
C ALA A 5 -4.48 -13.62 17.00
N ARG A 6 -4.48 -13.59 18.34
CA ARG A 6 -3.26 -13.61 19.15
C ARG A 6 -2.51 -14.93 19.01
N ILE A 7 -3.22 -16.05 19.07
CA ILE A 7 -2.62 -17.39 18.90
C ILE A 7 -2.09 -17.57 17.48
N GLY A 8 -2.83 -17.14 16.45
CA GLY A 8 -2.38 -17.18 15.06
C GLY A 8 -1.12 -16.35 14.82
N ALA A 9 -1.04 -15.14 15.36
CA ALA A 9 0.14 -14.29 15.25
C ALA A 9 1.37 -14.90 15.95
N ILE A 10 1.19 -15.50 17.13
CA ILE A 10 2.27 -16.19 17.85
C ILE A 10 2.76 -17.40 17.05
N ALA A 11 1.84 -18.22 16.51
CA ALA A 11 2.20 -19.38 15.71
C ALA A 11 2.98 -19.02 14.44
N LEU A 12 2.55 -17.99 13.71
CA LEU A 12 3.26 -17.47 12.54
C LEU A 12 4.63 -16.90 12.90
N GLY A 13 4.73 -16.19 14.03
CA GLY A 13 5.99 -15.69 14.55
C GLY A 13 6.99 -16.81 14.87
N VAL A 14 6.53 -17.87 15.54
CA VAL A 14 7.36 -19.04 15.85
C VAL A 14 7.81 -19.75 14.58
N LEU A 15 6.91 -19.95 13.60
CA LEU A 15 7.26 -20.54 12.30
C LEU A 15 8.28 -19.70 11.52
N GLY A 16 8.16 -18.36 11.59
CA GLY A 16 9.12 -17.45 10.98
C GLY A 16 10.50 -17.52 11.61
N VAL A 17 10.57 -17.54 12.96
CA VAL A 17 11.83 -17.67 13.70
C VAL A 17 12.49 -19.04 13.45
N LEU A 18 11.71 -20.12 13.42
CA LEU A 18 12.23 -21.45 13.09
C LEU A 18 12.77 -21.50 11.65
N SER A 19 12.06 -20.90 10.70
CA SER A 19 12.53 -20.84 9.30
C SER A 19 13.80 -20.01 9.16
N LEU A 20 13.93 -18.89 9.89
CA LEU A 20 15.17 -18.13 9.96
C LEU A 20 16.31 -18.93 10.56
N PHE A 21 16.06 -19.65 11.65
CA PHE A 21 17.07 -20.49 12.29
C PHE A 21 17.62 -21.54 11.31
N PHE A 22 16.76 -22.18 10.51
CA PHE A 22 17.20 -23.11 9.46
C PHE A 22 18.09 -22.42 8.41
N VAL A 23 17.72 -21.23 7.94
CA VAL A 23 18.53 -20.45 6.99
C VAL A 23 19.91 -20.09 7.58
N PHE A 24 19.95 -19.68 8.85
CA PHE A 24 21.19 -19.35 9.56
C PHE A 24 22.11 -20.56 9.76
N VAL A 25 21.55 -21.76 9.99
CA VAL A 25 22.34 -22.99 10.17
C VAL A 25 22.96 -23.48 8.87
N THR A 26 22.25 -23.37 7.74
CA THR A 26 22.80 -23.77 6.42
C THR A 26 23.88 -22.80 5.93
N GLY A 27 23.74 -21.50 6.22
CA GLY A 27 24.72 -20.49 5.82
C GLY A 27 24.58 -20.03 4.37
N ASP A 28 24.94 -18.76 4.13
CA ASP A 28 24.63 -18.06 2.88
C ASP A 28 25.32 -18.65 1.64
N ASP A 29 26.52 -19.22 1.80
CA ASP A 29 27.30 -19.76 0.68
C ASP A 29 26.71 -21.08 0.15
N GLU A 30 26.30 -21.99 1.06
CA GLU A 30 25.62 -23.22 0.69
C GLU A 30 24.25 -22.95 0.05
N ILE A 31 23.54 -21.95 0.57
CA ILE A 31 22.24 -21.52 0.05
C ILE A 31 22.37 -20.96 -1.38
N LYS A 32 23.36 -20.12 -1.66
CA LYS A 32 23.61 -19.59 -3.00
C LYS A 32 23.97 -20.70 -3.98
N MET A 33 24.78 -21.68 -3.55
CA MET A 33 25.15 -22.83 -4.37
C MET A 33 23.93 -23.70 -4.68
N ALA A 34 23.09 -24.02 -3.68
CA ALA A 34 21.84 -24.76 -3.86
C ALA A 34 20.85 -24.01 -4.78
N ALA A 35 20.73 -22.69 -4.63
CA ALA A 35 19.88 -21.84 -5.48
C ALA A 35 20.33 -21.86 -6.95
N SER A 36 21.63 -21.86 -7.22
CA SER A 36 22.18 -21.96 -8.59
C SER A 36 21.87 -23.30 -9.27
N MET A 37 21.65 -24.34 -8.47
CA MET A 37 21.25 -25.69 -8.91
C MET A 37 19.72 -25.88 -8.91
N GLY A 38 18.94 -24.81 -8.69
CA GLY A 38 17.48 -24.82 -8.65
C GLY A 38 16.87 -25.41 -7.36
N GLN A 39 17.66 -25.64 -6.32
CA GLN A 39 17.20 -26.18 -5.04
C GLN A 39 16.98 -25.07 -4.02
N PHE A 40 15.73 -24.70 -3.81
CA PHE A 40 15.33 -23.62 -2.89
C PHE A 40 14.79 -24.12 -1.54
N GLY A 41 14.92 -25.41 -1.23
CA GLY A 41 14.25 -26.06 -0.10
C GLY A 41 14.47 -25.39 1.26
N VAL A 42 15.64 -24.77 1.48
CA VAL A 42 15.98 -24.07 2.73
C VAL A 42 15.37 -22.66 2.82
N ILE A 43 15.23 -21.96 1.68
CA ILE A 43 14.69 -20.58 1.64
C ILE A 43 13.16 -20.57 1.42
N THR A 44 12.60 -21.58 0.75
CA THR A 44 11.16 -21.64 0.46
C THR A 44 10.26 -21.47 1.70
N PRO A 45 10.56 -22.08 2.88
CA PRO A 45 9.74 -21.93 4.07
C PRO A 45 9.59 -20.48 4.55
N ILE A 46 10.67 -19.69 4.55
CA ILE A 46 10.62 -18.29 5.00
C ILE A 46 9.83 -17.41 4.03
N ILE A 47 9.93 -17.65 2.72
CA ILE A 47 9.14 -16.95 1.69
C ILE A 47 7.65 -17.26 1.89
N LEU A 48 7.31 -18.54 2.08
CA LEU A 48 5.92 -18.98 2.24
C LEU A 48 5.29 -18.40 3.51
N VAL A 49 6.00 -18.46 4.65
CA VAL A 49 5.53 -17.85 5.90
C VAL A 49 5.36 -16.33 5.75
N SER A 50 6.26 -15.66 5.03
CA SER A 50 6.17 -14.21 4.78
C SER A 50 4.97 -13.83 3.92
N GLN A 51 4.75 -14.55 2.80
CA GLN A 51 3.58 -14.34 1.93
C GLN A 51 2.28 -14.62 2.66
N LEU A 52 2.23 -15.70 3.45
CA LEU A 52 1.06 -16.06 4.26
C LEU A 52 0.78 -14.99 5.32
N THR A 53 1.81 -14.51 6.00
CA THR A 53 1.68 -13.45 7.02
C THR A 53 1.20 -12.15 6.39
N LEU A 54 1.74 -11.76 5.23
CA LEU A 54 1.28 -10.60 4.47
C LEU A 54 -0.21 -10.75 4.09
N LEU A 55 -0.60 -11.90 3.56
CA LEU A 55 -1.99 -12.16 3.17
C LEU A 55 -2.93 -12.08 4.38
N ILE A 56 -2.58 -12.70 5.50
CA ILE A 56 -3.37 -12.64 6.74
C ILE A 56 -3.45 -11.21 7.25
N ALA A 57 -2.33 -10.47 7.27
CA ALA A 57 -2.31 -9.08 7.72
C ALA A 57 -3.21 -8.19 6.86
N VAL A 58 -3.18 -8.36 5.53
CA VAL A 58 -4.08 -7.66 4.60
C VAL A 58 -5.54 -7.99 4.89
N VAL A 59 -5.90 -9.27 5.00
CA VAL A 59 -7.28 -9.71 5.25
C VAL A 59 -7.80 -9.20 6.60
N VAL A 60 -7.01 -9.34 7.67
CA VAL A 60 -7.37 -8.87 9.01
C VAL A 60 -7.52 -7.35 9.01
N THR A 61 -6.57 -6.62 8.42
CA THR A 61 -6.63 -5.16 8.37
C THR A 61 -7.85 -4.70 7.57
N LEU A 62 -8.10 -5.28 6.38
CA LEU A 62 -9.30 -4.94 5.58
C LEU A 62 -10.58 -5.21 6.37
N THR A 63 -10.73 -6.41 6.93
CA THR A 63 -11.96 -6.77 7.66
C THR A 63 -12.20 -5.86 8.87
N TYR A 64 -11.17 -5.51 9.63
CA TYR A 64 -11.30 -4.55 10.73
C TYR A 64 -11.53 -3.12 10.25
N SER A 65 -10.88 -2.67 9.18
CA SER A 65 -11.10 -1.35 8.60
C SER A 65 -12.54 -1.18 8.10
N PHE A 66 -13.06 -2.15 7.32
CA PHE A 66 -14.44 -2.12 6.85
C PHE A 66 -15.44 -2.22 8.00
N LYS A 67 -15.22 -3.12 8.96
CA LYS A 67 -16.09 -3.26 10.13
C LYS A 67 -16.07 -2.00 11.00
N GLY A 68 -14.90 -1.37 11.18
CA GLY A 68 -14.75 -0.10 11.89
C GLY A 68 -15.48 1.04 11.18
N LEU A 69 -15.31 1.15 9.86
CA LEU A 69 -16.01 2.12 9.02
C LEU A 69 -17.54 1.96 9.09
N MET A 70 -18.05 0.74 9.06
CA MET A 70 -19.49 0.46 9.08
C MET A 70 -20.11 0.55 10.48
N ALA A 71 -19.32 0.42 11.54
CA ALA A 71 -19.82 0.42 12.92
C ALA A 71 -20.40 1.78 13.34
N ASP A 72 -19.90 2.88 12.76
CA ASP A 72 -20.36 4.23 13.07
C ASP A 72 -20.83 4.94 11.79
N LYS A 73 -22.11 5.32 11.74
CA LYS A 73 -22.70 6.08 10.62
C LYS A 73 -21.98 7.42 10.40
N ALA A 74 -21.48 8.06 11.45
CA ALA A 74 -20.74 9.31 11.34
C ALA A 74 -19.38 9.10 10.67
N GLN A 75 -18.63 8.06 11.07
CA GLN A 75 -17.35 7.70 10.46
C GLN A 75 -17.51 7.23 9.02
N LEU A 76 -18.54 6.44 8.73
CA LEU A 76 -18.87 6.02 7.37
C LEU A 76 -19.12 7.23 6.46
N LYS A 77 -19.96 8.17 6.91
CA LYS A 77 -20.29 9.37 6.15
C LYS A 77 -19.05 10.23 5.92
N SER A 78 -18.23 10.45 6.94
CA SER A 78 -17.00 11.25 6.83
C SER A 78 -15.99 10.62 5.86
N SER A 79 -15.83 9.30 5.92
CA SER A 79 -14.94 8.56 5.03
C SER A 79 -15.46 8.56 3.59
N MET A 80 -16.77 8.42 3.39
CA MET A 80 -17.41 8.52 2.08
C MET A 80 -17.26 9.92 1.47
N ILE A 81 -17.41 10.98 2.27
CA ILE A 81 -17.19 12.36 1.80
C ILE A 81 -15.73 12.55 1.39
N SER A 82 -14.78 12.07 2.21
CA SER A 82 -13.35 12.17 1.91
C SER A 82 -12.97 11.40 0.65
N PHE A 83 -13.50 10.18 0.49
CA PHE A 83 -13.33 9.36 -0.71
C PHE A 83 -13.96 10.01 -1.93
N GLY A 84 -15.18 10.55 -1.81
CA GLY A 84 -15.88 11.25 -2.87
C GLY A 84 -15.15 12.53 -3.32
N LEU A 85 -14.59 13.30 -2.39
CA LEU A 85 -13.80 14.49 -2.71
C LEU A 85 -12.51 14.11 -3.44
N PHE A 86 -11.80 13.08 -2.96
CA PHE A 86 -10.62 12.54 -3.64
C PHE A 86 -10.96 12.06 -5.05
N LEU A 87 -12.05 11.31 -5.20
CA LEU A 87 -12.51 10.82 -6.50
C LEU A 87 -12.94 11.95 -7.43
N GLY A 88 -13.55 13.01 -6.90
CA GLY A 88 -13.87 14.22 -7.65
C GLY A 88 -12.62 14.89 -8.23
N VAL A 89 -11.59 15.08 -7.41
CA VAL A 89 -10.28 15.61 -7.89
C VAL A 89 -9.65 14.66 -8.92
N PHE A 90 -9.74 13.35 -8.69
CA PHE A 90 -9.25 12.35 -9.64
C PHE A 90 -9.94 12.46 -11.00
N ILE A 91 -11.27 12.56 -11.03
CA ILE A 91 -12.05 12.70 -12.27
C ILE A 91 -11.69 13.99 -12.99
N ILE A 92 -11.60 15.12 -12.27
CA ILE A 92 -11.21 16.41 -12.87
C ILE A 92 -9.80 16.31 -13.48
N ALA A 93 -8.84 15.75 -12.75
CA ALA A 93 -7.49 15.55 -13.25
C ALA A 93 -7.44 14.59 -14.45
N PHE A 94 -8.27 13.53 -14.45
CA PHE A 94 -8.34 12.55 -15.52
C PHE A 94 -8.94 13.13 -16.81
N LEU A 95 -9.97 13.97 -16.69
CA LEU A 95 -10.58 14.69 -17.81
C LEU A 95 -9.63 15.72 -18.41
N LEU A 96 -8.88 16.43 -17.56
CA LEU A 96 -7.87 17.38 -18.02
C LEU A 96 -6.68 16.66 -18.67
N SER A 97 -6.35 15.44 -18.23
CA SER A 97 -5.21 14.66 -18.73
C SER A 97 -5.44 14.21 -20.17
N LYS A 98 -4.46 14.46 -21.04
CA LYS A 98 -4.45 13.99 -22.43
C LYS A 98 -3.52 12.78 -22.51
N GLY A 99 -4.04 11.67 -23.02
CA GLY A 99 -3.23 10.48 -23.32
C GLY A 99 -2.65 10.62 -24.70
N VAL A 100 -1.36 10.92 -24.78
CA VAL A 100 -0.60 10.84 -26.03
C VAL A 100 0.37 9.68 -25.87
N GLU A 101 0.59 8.90 -26.93
CA GLU A 101 1.62 7.87 -26.92
C GLU A 101 2.97 8.55 -26.67
N THR A 102 3.57 8.25 -25.52
CA THR A 102 4.85 8.83 -25.13
C THR A 102 5.94 7.76 -25.30
N PRO A 103 6.98 8.03 -26.11
CA PRO A 103 8.11 7.11 -26.20
C PRO A 103 8.83 7.09 -24.83
N MET A 104 9.00 5.90 -24.25
CA MET A 104 9.78 5.73 -23.03
C MET A 104 11.28 5.69 -23.34
N ARG A 105 12.11 5.97 -22.32
CA ARG A 105 13.59 5.92 -22.40
C ARG A 105 14.14 4.53 -22.79
N ASP A 106 13.33 3.49 -22.65
CA ASP A 106 13.67 2.10 -23.01
C ASP A 106 13.26 1.72 -24.46
N GLY A 107 12.91 2.69 -25.31
CA GLY A 107 12.51 2.45 -26.71
C GLY A 107 11.11 1.86 -26.90
N LYS A 108 10.38 1.56 -25.82
CA LYS A 108 8.98 1.11 -25.84
C LYS A 108 8.03 2.30 -25.77
N VAL A 109 6.95 2.28 -26.53
CA VAL A 109 5.90 3.30 -26.44
C VAL A 109 4.99 3.01 -25.24
N LEU A 110 4.73 4.01 -24.41
CA LEU A 110 3.71 3.90 -23.37
C LEU A 110 2.34 4.08 -24.03
N SER A 111 1.47 3.08 -23.88
CA SER A 111 0.09 3.15 -24.38
C SER A 111 -0.58 4.44 -23.91
N ALA A 112 -1.36 5.07 -24.80
CA ALA A 112 -2.04 6.34 -24.52
C ALA A 112 -2.82 6.32 -23.20
N LEU A 113 -3.38 5.18 -22.80
CA LEU A 113 -4.10 5.00 -21.54
C LEU A 113 -3.15 5.00 -20.33
N GLY A 114 -2.02 4.31 -20.42
CA GLY A 114 -0.97 4.33 -19.38
C GLY A 114 -0.39 5.73 -19.19
N SER A 115 -0.08 6.42 -20.29
CA SER A 115 0.41 7.80 -20.25
C SER A 115 -0.62 8.76 -19.65
N LYS A 116 -1.91 8.56 -19.98
CA LYS A 116 -3.01 9.35 -19.40
C LYS A 116 -3.15 9.11 -17.90
N LEU A 117 -3.03 7.87 -17.43
CA LEU A 117 -3.11 7.51 -16.01
C LEU A 117 -1.96 8.11 -15.21
N VAL A 118 -0.72 8.01 -15.71
CA VAL A 118 0.45 8.63 -15.07
C VAL A 118 0.29 10.15 -15.02
N GLY A 119 -0.09 10.77 -16.15
CA GLY A 119 -0.35 12.22 -16.21
C GLY A 119 -1.49 12.66 -15.29
N THR A 120 -2.50 11.81 -15.11
CA THR A 120 -3.59 12.03 -14.15
C THR A 120 -3.05 12.00 -12.72
N GLY A 121 -2.28 10.98 -12.35
CA GLY A 121 -1.71 10.85 -11.01
C GLY A 121 -0.87 12.05 -10.59
N ILE A 122 -0.01 12.53 -11.50
CA ILE A 122 0.81 13.73 -11.27
C ILE A 122 -0.07 14.98 -11.06
N ARG A 123 -1.13 15.15 -11.86
CA ARG A 123 -2.05 16.29 -11.73
C ARG A 123 -2.89 16.24 -10.46
N VAL A 124 -3.39 15.05 -10.08
CA VAL A 124 -4.09 14.84 -8.81
C VAL A 124 -3.18 15.23 -7.64
N PHE A 125 -1.92 14.81 -7.67
CA PHE A 125 -0.94 15.17 -6.66
C PHE A 125 -0.79 16.69 -6.55
N TYR A 126 -0.52 17.41 -7.65
CA TYR A 126 -0.36 18.86 -7.61
C TYR A 126 -1.62 19.60 -7.11
N ILE A 127 -2.80 19.20 -7.57
CA ILE A 127 -4.06 19.82 -7.14
C ILE A 127 -4.25 19.65 -5.63
N LEU A 128 -4.08 18.43 -5.12
CA LEU A 128 -4.22 18.14 -3.69
C LEU A 128 -3.14 18.85 -2.87
N SER A 129 -1.89 18.93 -3.35
CA SER A 129 -0.81 19.65 -2.69
C SER A 129 -1.12 21.15 -2.54
N ILE A 130 -1.60 21.81 -3.60
CA ILE A 130 -1.97 23.23 -3.55
C ILE A 130 -3.12 23.46 -2.56
N ILE A 131 -4.16 22.60 -2.61
CA ILE A 131 -5.29 22.67 -1.68
C ILE A 131 -4.80 22.49 -0.22
N ALA A 132 -3.93 21.50 0.02
CA ALA A 132 -3.40 21.23 1.36
C ALA A 132 -2.59 22.42 1.90
N VAL A 133 -1.67 22.98 1.11
CA VAL A 133 -0.89 24.16 1.52
C VAL A 133 -1.80 25.35 1.79
N GLY A 134 -2.78 25.61 0.92
CA GLY A 134 -3.77 26.69 1.12
C GLY A 134 -4.56 26.53 2.41
N LEU A 135 -5.06 25.32 2.69
CA LEU A 135 -5.79 25.02 3.93
C LEU A 135 -4.89 25.17 5.16
N MET A 136 -3.62 24.78 5.11
CA MET A 136 -2.68 24.94 6.22
C MET A 136 -2.39 26.41 6.53
N VAL A 137 -2.17 27.25 5.51
CA VAL A 137 -1.91 28.69 5.69
C VAL A 137 -3.13 29.41 6.26
N LEU A 138 -4.33 29.14 5.72
CA LEU A 138 -5.57 29.73 6.21
C LEU A 138 -5.94 29.27 7.62
N SER A 139 -5.88 27.96 7.88
CA SER A 139 -6.18 27.39 9.20
C SER A 139 -5.18 27.86 10.26
N GLY A 140 -3.90 27.97 9.90
CA GLY A 140 -2.85 28.50 10.76
C GLY A 140 -3.12 29.96 11.16
N ARG A 141 -3.47 30.81 10.18
CA ARG A 141 -3.79 32.22 10.43
C ARG A 141 -5.04 32.40 11.29
N ILE A 142 -6.11 31.65 11.01
CA ILE A 142 -7.36 31.70 11.79
C ILE A 142 -7.13 31.23 13.23
N ARG A 143 -6.34 30.18 13.44
CA ARG A 143 -6.02 29.68 14.79
C ARG A 143 -5.14 30.65 15.57
N SER A 144 -4.25 31.37 14.92
CA SER A 144 -3.40 32.41 15.54
C SER A 144 -4.17 33.68 15.94
N LEU A 145 -5.30 33.97 15.31
CA LEU A 145 -6.14 35.15 15.61
C LEU A 145 -7.18 34.92 16.70
N LYS A 146 -7.44 33.65 17.07
CA LYS A 146 -8.43 33.26 18.09
C LYS A 146 -7.81 33.05 19.48
N LYS A 147 -6.54 33.41 19.64
CA LYS A 147 -5.79 33.38 20.90
C LYS A 147 -5.53 34.82 21.34
#